data_AF-A0A2U9QI80-F1
#
_entry.id   AF-A0A2U9QI80-F1
#
_cell.length_a   1.000
_cell.length_b   1.000
_cell.length_c   1.000
_cell.angle_alpha   90.00
_cell.angle_beta   90.00
_cell.angle_gamma   90.00
#
_symmetry.space_group_name_H-M   'P 1'
#
loop_
_entity.id
_entity.type
_entity.pdbx_description
1 polymer ?
#
loop_
_entity_poly.entity_id
_entity_poly.type
_entity_poly.pdbx_seq_one_letter_code
_entity_poly.pdbx_strand_id
1 'polypeptide(L)'
;MEELVAKTELEREAARLERELQDLEALLAEERERLSALSPLPVYWRRVRCGKECRGCPHGPYPYLKVKRDGKWRWQYLGKGWQPPEGFTRPRAFREALALYHALLKRKEELLERLERAKEVLRGW
;
A
#
# COMPACT_ATOMS: atom_id res chain seq x y z
N MET A 1 -38.78 3.47 10.77
CA MET A 1 -38.31 4.73 10.16
C MET A 1 -36.87 5.04 10.58
N GLU A 2 -36.56 5.00 11.88
CA GLU A 2 -35.18 5.15 12.39
C GLU A 2 -34.19 4.10 11.84
N GLU A 3 -34.60 2.84 11.76
CA GLU A 3 -33.81 1.75 11.16
C GLU A 3 -33.44 1.99 9.69
N LEU A 4 -34.40 2.49 8.89
CA LEU A 4 -34.16 2.79 7.49
C LEU A 4 -33.18 3.96 7.32
N VAL A 5 -33.28 4.97 8.20
CA VAL A 5 -32.35 6.11 8.24
C VAL A 5 -30.93 5.63 8.59
N ALA A 6 -30.79 4.79 9.63
CA ALA A 6 -29.50 4.23 10.03
C ALA A 6 -28.84 3.39 8.92
N LYS A 7 -29.63 2.57 8.20
CA LYS A 7 -29.15 1.83 7.03
C LYS A 7 -28.64 2.76 5.93
N THR A 8 -29.42 3.79 5.58
CA THR A 8 -29.02 4.76 4.54
C THR A 8 -27.76 5.55 4.93
N GLU A 9 -27.60 5.90 6.20
CA GLU A 9 -26.36 6.56 6.69
C GLU A 9 -25.15 5.65 6.54
N LEU A 10 -25.29 4.36 6.87
CA LEU A 10 -24.23 3.37 6.74
C LEU A 10 -23.86 3.10 5.26
N GLU A 11 -24.84 3.07 4.36
CA GLU A 11 -24.59 2.99 2.91
C GLU A 11 -23.80 4.21 2.40
N ARG A 12 -24.14 5.41 2.87
CA ARG A 12 -23.40 6.65 2.54
C ARG A 12 -21.96 6.63 3.08
N GLU A 13 -21.77 6.12 4.29
CA GLU A 13 -20.44 5.92 4.90
C GLU A 13 -19.60 4.97 4.04
N ALA A 14 -20.13 3.79 3.70
CA ALA A 14 -19.43 2.80 2.89
C ALA A 14 -19.05 3.38 1.52
N ALA A 15 -19.95 4.08 0.84
CA ALA A 15 -19.68 4.74 -0.43
C ALA A 15 -18.62 5.84 -0.32
N ARG A 16 -18.55 6.55 0.82
CA ARG A 16 -17.49 7.54 1.07
C ARG A 16 -16.14 6.88 1.26
N LEU A 17 -16.08 5.80 2.04
CA LEU A 17 -14.85 5.02 2.26
C LEU A 17 -14.33 4.39 0.96
N GLU A 18 -15.20 3.94 0.08
CA GLU A 18 -14.82 3.43 -1.25
C GLU A 18 -14.18 4.50 -2.13
N ARG A 19 -14.73 5.73 -2.13
CA ARG A 19 -14.12 6.87 -2.84
C ARG A 19 -12.76 7.24 -2.26
N GLU A 20 -12.66 7.36 -0.93
CA GLU A 20 -11.38 7.67 -0.27
C GLU A 20 -10.32 6.60 -0.56
N LEU A 21 -10.73 5.32 -0.63
CA LEU A 21 -9.85 4.23 -1.01
C LEU A 21 -9.36 4.36 -2.45
N GLN A 22 -10.25 4.71 -3.39
CA GLN A 22 -9.89 4.91 -4.80
C GLN A 22 -8.88 6.06 -4.97
N ASP A 23 -9.13 7.20 -4.31
CA ASP A 23 -8.23 8.36 -4.35
C ASP A 23 -6.86 8.01 -3.76
N LEU A 24 -6.84 7.26 -2.66
CA LEU A 24 -5.61 6.80 -2.02
C LEU A 24 -4.84 5.80 -2.90
N GLU A 25 -5.54 4.93 -3.65
CA GLU A 25 -4.91 4.03 -4.60
C GLU A 25 -4.25 4.76 -5.77
N ALA A 26 -4.85 5.85 -6.25
CA ALA A 26 -4.26 6.74 -7.26
C ALA A 26 -2.99 7.42 -6.71
N LEU A 27 -3.06 7.99 -5.51
CA LEU A 27 -1.89 8.60 -4.85
C LEU A 27 -0.77 7.58 -4.61
N LEU A 28 -1.12 6.37 -4.16
CA LEU A 28 -0.15 5.27 -4.04
C LEU A 28 0.50 4.92 -5.38
N ALA A 29 -0.21 5.03 -6.50
CA ALA A 29 0.38 4.80 -7.82
C ALA A 29 1.38 5.89 -8.20
N GLU A 30 1.05 7.15 -7.98
CA GLU A 30 1.95 8.29 -8.22
C GLU A 30 3.22 8.20 -7.38
N GLU A 31 3.09 7.88 -6.09
CA GLU A 31 4.24 7.73 -5.20
C GLU A 31 5.14 6.54 -5.58
N ARG A 32 4.60 5.49 -6.21
CA ARG A 32 5.42 4.40 -6.78
C ARG A 32 6.28 4.88 -7.94
N GLU A 33 5.71 5.68 -8.84
CA GLU A 33 6.46 6.25 -9.96
C GLU A 33 7.56 7.19 -9.45
N ARG A 34 7.22 8.06 -8.48
CA ARG A 34 8.18 8.96 -7.83
C ARG A 34 9.34 8.19 -7.17
N LEU A 35 9.03 7.15 -6.40
CA LEU A 35 10.04 6.29 -5.77
C LEU A 35 10.94 5.59 -6.80
N SER A 36 10.34 5.12 -7.90
CA SER A 36 11.07 4.47 -8.99
C SER A 36 12.03 5.45 -9.67
N ALA A 37 11.59 6.68 -9.93
CA ALA A 37 12.39 7.74 -10.54
C ALA A 37 13.55 8.21 -9.65
N LEU A 38 13.45 8.02 -8.32
CA LEU A 38 14.53 8.31 -7.39
C LEU A 38 15.61 7.22 -7.39
N SER A 39 15.29 5.99 -7.78
CA SER A 39 16.24 4.88 -7.78
C SER A 39 17.12 4.91 -9.05
N PRO A 40 18.45 4.75 -8.93
CA PRO A 40 19.33 4.59 -10.09
C PRO A 40 19.20 3.20 -10.74
N LEU A 41 18.45 2.29 -10.11
CA LEU A 41 18.23 0.92 -10.57
C LEU A 41 16.73 0.67 -10.80
N PRO A 42 16.35 -0.24 -11.72
CA PRO A 42 14.95 -0.60 -11.93
C PRO A 42 14.28 -1.14 -10.68
N VAL A 43 13.25 -0.43 -10.19
CA VAL A 43 12.43 -0.84 -9.05
C VAL A 43 11.26 -1.69 -9.54
N TYR A 44 11.08 -2.85 -8.92
CA TYR A 44 10.00 -3.77 -9.19
C TYR A 44 9.00 -3.76 -8.03
N TRP A 45 7.75 -3.41 -8.33
CA TRP A 45 6.67 -3.35 -7.35
C TRP A 45 5.99 -4.69 -7.21
N ARG A 46 6.17 -5.36 -6.07
CA ARG A 46 5.65 -6.71 -5.84
C ARG A 46 4.69 -6.75 -4.67
N ARG A 47 3.52 -7.33 -4.90
CA ARG A 47 2.59 -7.71 -3.82
C ARG A 47 3.14 -8.97 -3.14
N VAL A 48 3.25 -8.93 -1.82
CA VAL A 48 3.63 -10.11 -1.03
C VAL A 48 2.39 -10.59 -0.32
N ARG A 49 2.19 -11.91 -0.26
CA ARG A 49 1.11 -12.48 0.54
C ARG A 49 1.39 -12.16 2.00
N CYS A 50 0.49 -11.43 2.63
CA CYS A 50 0.45 -11.33 4.07
C CYS A 50 0.24 -12.73 4.68
N GLY A 51 0.72 -12.96 5.90
CA GLY A 51 0.64 -14.27 6.56
C GLY A 51 -0.79 -14.81 6.70
N LYS A 52 -0.93 -16.05 7.18
CA LYS A 52 -2.20 -16.82 7.20
C LYS A 52 -3.39 -16.13 7.91
N GLU A 53 -3.16 -15.11 8.75
CA GLU A 53 -4.19 -14.43 9.55
C GLU A 53 -4.64 -13.07 8.98
N CYS A 54 -4.13 -12.69 7.82
CA CYS A 54 -4.47 -11.42 7.19
C CYS A 54 -5.85 -11.50 6.52
N ARG A 55 -6.86 -10.96 7.19
CA ARG A 55 -8.28 -11.03 6.76
C ARG A 55 -8.64 -10.03 5.65
N GLY A 56 -7.68 -9.30 5.07
CA GLY A 56 -8.04 -8.29 4.08
C GLY A 56 -6.94 -7.47 3.38
N CYS A 57 -5.82 -8.05 2.89
CA CYS A 57 -5.14 -7.43 1.74
C CYS A 57 -3.97 -8.22 1.14
N PRO A 58 -3.63 -8.08 -0.16
CA PRO A 58 -2.22 -8.08 -0.51
C PRO A 58 -1.57 -6.80 0.04
N HIS A 59 -0.69 -6.93 1.04
CA HIS A 59 0.12 -5.80 1.50
C HIS A 59 1.10 -5.37 0.41
N GLY A 60 1.16 -4.06 0.17
CA GLY A 60 1.93 -3.46 -0.91
C GLY A 60 1.11 -3.11 -2.16
N PRO A 61 1.74 -3.03 -3.33
CA PRO A 61 3.04 -3.61 -3.67
C PRO A 61 4.22 -2.91 -3.00
N TYR A 62 5.24 -3.66 -2.63
CA TYR A 62 6.47 -3.14 -2.05
C TYR A 62 7.59 -3.03 -3.09
N PRO A 63 8.56 -2.12 -2.90
CA PRO A 63 9.66 -1.93 -3.85
C PRO A 63 10.76 -3.00 -3.68
N TYR A 64 11.18 -3.60 -4.79
CA TYR A 64 12.25 -4.59 -4.86
C TYR A 64 13.24 -4.28 -5.98
N LEU A 65 14.48 -4.77 -5.82
CA LEU A 65 15.44 -4.91 -6.92
C LEU A 65 15.62 -6.38 -7.29
N LYS A 66 15.99 -6.61 -8.55
CA LYS A 66 16.47 -7.91 -9.01
C LYS A 66 18.00 -7.86 -9.04
N VAL A 67 18.64 -8.55 -8.11
CA VAL A 67 20.11 -8.55 -7.95
C VAL A 67 20.68 -9.94 -8.23
N LYS A 68 21.88 -10.02 -8.80
CA LYS A 68 22.58 -11.29 -9.02
C LYS A 68 23.49 -11.57 -7.81
N ARG A 69 23.27 -12.69 -7.13
CA ARG A 69 24.12 -13.19 -6.03
C ARG A 69 24.48 -14.64 -6.30
N ASP A 70 25.76 -14.98 -6.26
CA ASP A 70 26.29 -16.33 -6.51
C ASP A 70 25.78 -16.92 -7.84
N GLY A 71 25.81 -16.10 -8.90
CA GLY A 71 25.33 -16.50 -10.23
C GLY A 71 23.81 -16.55 -10.39
N LYS A 72 23.02 -16.44 -9.30
CA LYS A 72 21.55 -16.57 -9.31
C LYS A 72 20.86 -15.22 -9.12
N TRP A 73 19.74 -15.02 -9.81
CA TRP A 73 18.88 -13.84 -9.60
C TRP A 73 18.09 -13.97 -8.30
N ARG A 74 18.12 -12.92 -7.48
CA ARG A 74 17.42 -12.82 -6.20
C ARG A 74 16.64 -11.50 -6.13
N TRP A 75 15.52 -11.53 -5.42
CA TRP A 75 14.76 -10.31 -5.10
C TRP A 75 15.30 -9.71 -3.82
N GLN A 76 15.67 -8.44 -3.85
CA GLN A 76 16.09 -7.68 -2.68
C GLN A 76 15.02 -6.65 -2.35
N TYR A 77 14.44 -6.73 -1.16
CA TYR A 77 13.49 -5.74 -0.67
C TYR A 77 14.20 -4.41 -0.38
N LEU A 78 13.63 -3.30 -0.84
CA LEU A 78 14.18 -1.95 -0.66
C LEU A 78 13.79 -1.28 0.68
N GLY A 79 13.11 -2.00 1.57
CA GLY A 79 12.67 -1.47 2.87
C GLY A 79 13.71 -1.55 3.98
N LYS A 80 13.25 -1.94 5.19
CA LYS A 80 14.06 -1.87 6.41
C LYS A 80 15.38 -2.62 6.26
N GLY A 81 16.50 -1.91 6.44
CA GLY A 81 17.85 -2.46 6.35
C GLY A 81 18.43 -2.50 4.92
N TRP A 82 17.71 -2.01 3.91
CA TRP A 82 18.29 -1.81 2.59
C TRP A 82 19.36 -0.71 2.63
N GLN A 83 20.50 -0.99 2.00
CA GLN A 83 21.55 -0.02 1.79
C GLN A 83 21.60 0.39 0.33
N PRO A 84 21.63 1.70 0.05
CA PRO A 84 21.74 2.21 -1.30
C PRO A 84 23.05 1.71 -1.96
N PRO A 85 23.04 1.36 -3.26
CA PRO A 85 24.27 1.01 -3.97
C PRO A 85 25.23 2.20 -4.01
N GLU A 86 26.51 1.90 -4.23
CA GLU A 86 27.54 2.93 -4.45
C GLU A 86 27.13 3.86 -5.61
N GLY A 87 27.38 5.16 -5.46
CA GLY A 87 26.98 6.17 -6.44
C GLY A 87 25.51 6.55 -6.41
N PHE A 88 24.68 6.01 -5.50
CA PHE A 88 23.32 6.51 -5.34
C PHE A 88 23.33 7.91 -4.70
N THR A 89 23.01 8.91 -5.51
CA THR A 89 23.09 10.33 -5.15
C THR A 89 21.93 10.87 -4.32
N ARG A 90 20.79 10.16 -4.23
CA ARG A 90 19.57 10.64 -3.53
C ARG A 90 19.02 9.67 -2.46
N PRO A 91 19.85 9.08 -1.58
CA PRO A 91 19.40 8.08 -0.63
C PRO A 91 18.44 8.64 0.43
N ARG A 92 18.60 9.91 0.82
CA ARG A 92 17.69 10.57 1.78
C ARG A 92 16.29 10.77 1.18
N ALA A 93 16.21 11.38 0.00
CA ALA A 93 14.94 11.62 -0.69
C ALA A 93 14.19 10.31 -0.96
N PHE A 94 14.91 9.24 -1.34
CA PHE A 94 14.31 7.91 -1.49
C PHE A 94 13.73 7.37 -0.18
N ARG A 95 14.47 7.47 0.93
CA ARG A 95 13.98 7.02 2.24
C ARG A 95 12.77 7.81 2.72
N GLU A 96 12.74 9.12 2.48
CA GLU A 96 11.60 9.99 2.81
C GLU A 96 10.37 9.63 1.98
N ALA A 97 10.52 9.47 0.66
CA ALA A 97 9.45 9.02 -0.21
C ALA A 97 8.95 7.62 0.16
N LEU A 98 9.86 6.72 0.57
CA LEU A 98 9.52 5.36 0.98
C LEU A 98 8.74 5.36 2.29
N ALA A 99 9.10 6.24 3.23
CA ALA A 99 8.37 6.42 4.48
C ALA A 99 6.97 6.96 4.23
N LEU A 100 6.82 7.95 3.34
CA LEU A 100 5.51 8.45 2.91
C LEU A 100 4.68 7.33 2.28
N TYR A 101 5.25 6.57 1.35
CA TYR A 101 4.58 5.44 0.71
C TYR A 101 4.09 4.40 1.72
N HIS A 102 4.91 4.04 2.71
CA HIS A 102 4.50 3.13 3.77
C HIS A 102 3.39 3.71 4.66
N ALA A 103 3.40 5.02 4.94
CA ALA A 103 2.33 5.67 5.68
C ALA A 103 1.00 5.62 4.91
N LEU A 104 1.03 5.84 3.59
CA LEU A 104 -0.14 5.71 2.73
C LEU A 104 -0.67 4.27 2.67
N LEU A 105 0.22 3.27 2.64
CA LEU A 105 -0.19 1.86 2.74
C LEU A 105 -0.89 1.56 4.06
N LYS A 106 -0.36 2.06 5.18
CA LYS A 106 -1.01 1.92 6.48
C LYS A 106 -2.39 2.59 6.50
N ARG A 107 -2.51 3.79 5.93
CA ARG A 107 -3.80 4.47 5.81
C ARG A 107 -4.79 3.65 4.97
N LYS A 108 -4.32 3.02 3.90
CA LYS A 108 -5.14 2.13 3.06
C LYS A 108 -5.65 0.94 3.85
N GLU A 109 -4.81 0.33 4.68
CA GLU A 109 -5.20 -0.78 5.56
C GLU A 109 -6.33 -0.33 6.52
N GLU A 110 -6.17 0.82 7.17
CA GLU A 110 -7.20 1.38 8.07
C GLU A 110 -8.54 1.64 7.35
N LEU A 111 -8.50 2.14 6.11
CA LEU A 111 -9.71 2.37 5.31
C LEU A 111 -10.40 1.07 4.91
N LEU A 112 -9.63 0.05 4.51
CA LEU A 112 -10.17 -1.25 4.16
C LEU A 112 -10.82 -1.93 5.38
N GLU A 113 -10.19 -1.85 6.55
CA GLU A 113 -10.79 -2.38 7.78
C GLU A 113 -12.11 -1.69 8.12
N ARG A 114 -12.15 -0.36 8.01
CA ARG A 114 -13.39 0.41 8.24
C ARG A 114 -14.47 0.06 7.23
N LEU A 115 -14.09 -0.09 5.95
CA LEU A 115 -15.02 -0.45 4.89
C LEU A 115 -15.57 -1.86 5.07
N GLU A 116 -14.73 -2.84 5.43
CA GLU A 116 -15.20 -4.20 5.68
C GLU A 116 -16.16 -4.22 6.86
N ARG A 117 -15.85 -3.54 7.97
CA ARG A 117 -16.79 -3.43 9.10
C ARG A 117 -18.13 -2.82 8.71
N ALA A 118 -18.12 -1.74 7.91
CA ALA A 118 -19.35 -1.12 7.43
C ALA A 118 -20.16 -2.09 6.53
N LYS A 119 -19.47 -2.83 5.65
CA LYS A 119 -20.09 -3.84 4.78
C LYS A 119 -20.63 -5.04 5.56
N GLU A 120 -19.92 -5.51 6.58
CA GLU A 120 -20.36 -6.59 7.46
C GLU A 120 -21.67 -6.22 8.18
N VAL A 121 -21.75 -4.99 8.71
CA VAL A 121 -22.99 -4.50 9.31
C VAL A 121 -24.10 -4.44 8.26
N LEU A 122 -23.85 -3.86 7.08
CA LEU A 122 -24.83 -3.82 5.97
C LEU A 122 -25.32 -5.20 5.52
N ARG A 123 -24.47 -6.23 5.56
CA ARG A 123 -24.86 -7.62 5.24
C ARG A 123 -25.80 -8.22 6.29
N GLY A 124 -25.77 -7.72 7.52
CA GLY A 124 -26.63 -8.16 8.62
C GLY A 124 -27.95 -7.40 8.76
N TRP A 125 -28.17 -6.37 7.92
CA TRP A 125 -29.41 -5.60 7.83
C TRP A 125 -30.46 -6.26 6.95
#